data_AF-A0A0R3SI75-F1
#
_entry.id   AF-A0A0R3SI75-F1
#
_cell.length_a   1.000
_cell.length_b   1.000
_cell.length_c   1.000
_cell.angle_alpha   90.00
_cell.angle_beta   90.00
_cell.angle_gamma   90.00
#
_symmetry.space_group_name_H-M   'P 1'
#
loop_
_entity.id
_entity.type
_entity.pdbx_description
1 polymer ?
#
loop_
_entity_poly.entity_id
_entity_poly.type
_entity_poly.pdbx_seq_one_letter_code
_entity_poly.pdbx_strand_id
1 'polypeptide(L)'
;MVGHAFHNWSLTLQASEEKPYRSKEFIEFTRLCEDAYRILRRHSNLLLTLLAMMLPSGLPELTCVGDLEYVRKTLAVEQTDEEDALNYFNAKFNEAYNGAWTTKIDWFAHWFRR
;
A
#
# COMPACT_ATOMS: atom_id res chain seq x y z
N MET A 1 -26.24 16.38 35.19
CA MET A 1 -25.66 15.02 35.06
C MET A 1 -25.46 14.56 33.61
N VAL A 2 -26.30 14.95 32.65
CA VAL A 2 -26.18 14.50 31.24
C VAL A 2 -25.00 15.16 30.48
N GLY A 3 -24.67 16.42 30.75
CA GLY A 3 -23.57 17.13 30.07
C GLY A 3 -22.16 16.60 30.38
N HIS A 4 -21.94 16.06 31.59
CA HIS A 4 -20.65 15.46 31.96
C HIS A 4 -20.45 14.09 31.30
N ALA A 5 -21.54 13.33 31.09
CA ALA A 5 -21.51 12.05 30.39
C ALA A 5 -21.24 12.24 28.89
N PHE A 6 -21.80 13.29 28.27
CA PHE A 6 -21.51 13.62 26.87
C PHE A 6 -20.07 14.08 26.64
N HIS A 7 -19.49 14.86 27.57
CA HIS A 7 -18.10 15.29 27.48
C HIS A 7 -17.12 14.12 27.66
N ASN A 8 -17.43 13.19 28.57
CA ASN A 8 -16.65 11.96 28.71
C ASN A 8 -16.79 11.03 27.49
N TRP A 9 -17.99 10.92 26.91
CA TRP A 9 -18.24 10.12 25.71
C TRP A 9 -17.49 10.67 24.48
N SER A 10 -17.43 11.99 24.31
CA SER A 10 -16.64 12.60 23.22
C SER A 10 -15.13 12.40 23.41
N LEU A 11 -14.65 12.43 24.65
CA LEU A 11 -13.25 12.13 24.99
C LEU A 11 -12.91 10.64 24.77
N THR A 12 -13.85 9.73 25.03
CA THR A 12 -13.62 8.28 24.78
C THR A 12 -13.64 7.94 23.29
N LEU A 13 -14.48 8.61 22.50
CA LEU A 13 -14.48 8.46 21.04
C LEU A 13 -13.17 8.97 20.40
N GLN A 14 -12.62 10.09 20.89
CA GLN A 14 -11.31 10.59 20.43
C GLN A 14 -10.15 9.70 20.90
N ALA A 15 -10.28 9.02 22.03
CA ALA A 15 -9.27 8.07 22.53
C ALA A 15 -9.28 6.73 21.76
N SER A 16 -10.38 6.37 21.11
CA SER A 16 -10.53 5.14 20.32
C SER A 16 -10.21 5.30 18.83
N GLU A 17 -9.74 6.48 18.40
CA GLU A 17 -9.01 6.63 17.13
C GLU A 17 -7.51 6.38 17.39
N GLU A 18 -7.16 5.18 17.85
CA GLU A 18 -5.77 4.75 17.80
C GLU A 18 -5.36 4.70 16.33
N LYS A 19 -4.63 5.74 15.91
CA LYS A 19 -4.05 5.84 14.58
C LYS A 19 -3.31 4.53 14.30
N PRO A 20 -3.72 3.73 13.30
CA PRO A 20 -3.23 2.35 13.09
C PRO A 20 -1.72 2.28 12.83
N TYR A 21 -1.09 3.42 12.53
CA TYR A 21 0.35 3.62 12.39
C TYR A 21 1.19 3.35 13.64
N ARG A 22 0.58 3.12 14.82
CA ARG A 22 1.30 2.90 16.09
C ARG A 22 1.21 1.48 16.66
N SER A 23 0.44 0.58 16.05
CA SER A 23 0.43 -0.80 16.54
C SER A 23 1.77 -1.47 16.21
N LYS A 24 2.29 -2.28 17.14
CA LYS A 24 3.58 -2.97 16.95
C LYS A 24 3.52 -3.92 15.77
N GLU A 25 2.36 -4.50 15.55
CA GLU A 25 2.02 -5.40 14.45
C GLU A 25 2.10 -4.68 13.10
N PHE A 26 1.66 -3.43 13.01
CA PHE A 26 1.73 -2.66 11.77
C PHE A 26 3.16 -2.22 11.44
N ILE A 27 3.95 -1.88 12.46
CA ILE A 27 5.37 -1.57 12.29
C ILE A 27 6.12 -2.80 11.77
N GLU A 28 5.89 -3.98 12.36
CA GLU A 28 6.52 -5.22 11.90
C GLU A 28 6.08 -5.59 10.48
N PHE A 29 4.79 -5.44 10.17
CA PHE A 29 4.27 -5.64 8.82
C PHE A 29 4.95 -4.71 7.79
N THR A 30 5.12 -3.43 8.14
CA THR A 30 5.77 -2.44 7.27
C THR A 30 7.21 -2.85 6.99
N ARG A 31 7.95 -3.22 8.05
CA ARG A 31 9.33 -3.70 7.92
C ARG A 31 9.44 -4.94 7.03
N LEU A 32 8.55 -5.93 7.20
CA LEU A 32 8.53 -7.11 6.33
C LEU A 32 8.28 -6.76 4.87
N CYS A 33 7.42 -5.77 4.60
CA CYS A 33 7.15 -5.29 3.25
C CYS A 33 8.37 -4.57 2.66
N GLU A 34 9.07 -3.76 3.44
CA GLU A 34 10.33 -3.13 3.02
C GLU A 34 11.40 -4.16 2.68
N ASP A 35 11.59 -5.18 3.54
CA ASP A 35 12.55 -6.27 3.31
C ASP A 35 12.20 -7.05 2.03
N ALA A 36 10.93 -7.38 1.82
CA ALA A 36 10.47 -8.02 0.60
C ALA A 36 10.70 -7.14 -0.65
N TYR A 37 10.43 -5.83 -0.55
CA TYR A 37 10.66 -4.88 -1.63
C TYR A 37 12.14 -4.80 -2.02
N ARG A 38 13.07 -4.77 -1.06
CA ARG A 38 14.52 -4.80 -1.33
C ARG A 38 14.93 -6.04 -2.12
N ILE A 39 14.42 -7.22 -1.73
CA ILE A 39 14.70 -8.48 -2.42
C ILE A 39 14.15 -8.44 -3.85
N LEU A 40 12.90 -8.02 -4.03
CA LEU A 40 12.26 -7.90 -5.35
C LEU A 40 13.03 -6.93 -6.25
N ARG A 41 13.47 -5.79 -5.70
CA ARG A 41 14.23 -4.79 -6.42
C ARG A 41 15.59 -5.30 -6.88
N ARG A 42 16.32 -6.00 -6.01
CA ARG A 42 17.60 -6.65 -6.33
C ARG A 42 17.49 -7.68 -7.45
N HIS A 43 16.35 -8.37 -7.53
CA HIS A 43 16.07 -9.39 -8.54
C HIS A 43 15.10 -8.93 -9.64
N SER A 44 14.91 -7.61 -9.80
CA SER A 44 13.92 -7.02 -10.70
C SER A 44 14.09 -7.45 -12.16
N ASN A 45 15.32 -7.56 -12.66
CA ASN A 45 15.59 -8.03 -14.03
C ASN A 45 15.10 -9.46 -14.27
N LEU A 46 15.27 -10.37 -13.30
CA LEU A 46 14.78 -11.75 -13.40
C LEU A 46 13.25 -11.77 -13.37
N LEU A 47 12.65 -11.00 -12.45
CA LEU A 47 11.19 -10.87 -12.34
C LEU A 47 10.57 -10.33 -13.65
N LEU A 48 11.12 -9.25 -14.18
CA LEU A 48 10.66 -8.63 -15.44
C LEU A 48 10.82 -9.59 -16.62
N THR A 49 11.91 -10.35 -16.66
CA THR A 49 12.15 -11.35 -17.72
C THR A 49 11.15 -12.50 -17.62
N LEU A 50 10.87 -13.01 -16.42
CA LEU A 50 9.84 -14.03 -16.19
C LEU A 50 8.45 -13.54 -16.62
N LEU A 51 8.07 -12.33 -16.20
CA LEU A 51 6.81 -11.71 -16.61
C LEU A 51 6.73 -11.50 -18.13
N ALA A 52 7.83 -11.09 -18.77
CA ALA A 52 7.91 -10.93 -20.22
C ALA A 52 7.75 -12.27 -20.96
N MET A 53 8.35 -13.35 -20.46
CA MET A 53 8.19 -14.69 -21.01
C MET A 53 6.77 -15.25 -20.82
N MET A 54 6.02 -14.73 -19.86
CA MET A 54 4.62 -15.10 -19.62
C MET A 54 3.63 -14.35 -20.53
N LEU A 55 3.99 -13.20 -21.11
CA LEU A 55 3.16 -12.44 -22.06
C LEU A 55 2.53 -13.29 -23.19
N PRO A 56 3.27 -14.18 -23.89
CA PRO A 56 2.69 -15.00 -24.95
C PRO A 56 1.77 -16.14 -24.46
N SER A 57 1.61 -16.33 -23.15
CA SER A 57 0.81 -17.42 -22.58
C SER A 57 -0.71 -17.13 -22.54
N GLY A 58 -1.15 -15.97 -23.04
CA GLY A 58 -2.57 -15.63 -23.17
C GLY A 58 -3.24 -15.12 -21.90
N LEU A 59 -2.48 -14.56 -20.96
CA LEU A 59 -3.04 -13.87 -19.78
C LEU A 59 -3.64 -12.51 -20.22
N PRO A 60 -4.96 -12.29 -20.09
CA PRO A 60 -5.62 -11.06 -20.57
C PRO A 60 -5.23 -9.79 -19.80
N GLU A 61 -4.56 -9.93 -18.65
CA GLU A 61 -4.13 -8.83 -17.75
C GLU A 61 -2.70 -8.33 -18.06
N LEU A 62 -1.94 -9.02 -18.93
CA LEU A 62 -0.54 -8.72 -19.28
C LEU A 62 -0.40 -8.86 -20.80
N THR A 63 -0.78 -7.80 -21.51
CA THR A 63 -1.04 -7.85 -22.96
C THR A 63 0.00 -7.09 -23.77
N CYS A 64 0.80 -6.22 -23.14
CA CYS A 64 1.79 -5.43 -23.85
C CYS A 64 3.07 -5.18 -23.03
N VAL A 65 4.14 -4.81 -23.74
CA VAL A 65 5.42 -4.38 -23.14
C VAL A 65 5.23 -3.18 -22.19
N GLY A 66 4.17 -2.39 -22.37
CA GLY A 66 3.79 -1.29 -21.48
C GLY A 66 3.42 -1.75 -20.05
N ASP A 67 2.88 -2.96 -19.89
CA ASP A 67 2.53 -3.52 -18.57
C ASP A 67 3.80 -3.88 -17.78
N LEU A 68 4.85 -4.32 -18.48
CA LEU A 68 6.18 -4.53 -17.89
C LEU A 68 6.85 -3.23 -17.48
N GLU A 69 6.65 -2.16 -18.25
CA GLU A 69 7.14 -0.82 -17.91
C GLU A 69 6.49 -0.29 -16.63
N TYR A 70 5.21 -0.57 -16.42
CA TYR A 70 4.55 -0.25 -15.15
C TYR A 70 5.21 -0.99 -13.98
N VAL A 71 5.46 -2.30 -14.09
CA VAL A 71 6.13 -3.09 -13.05
C VAL A 71 7.56 -2.56 -12.80
N ARG A 72 8.29 -2.23 -13.86
CA ARG A 72 9.64 -1.65 -13.77
C ARG A 72 9.65 -0.32 -13.03
N LYS A 73 8.68 0.56 -13.31
CA LYS A 73 8.51 1.84 -12.61
C LYS A 73 8.12 1.64 -11.14
N THR A 74 7.20 0.73 -10.86
CA THR A 74 6.75 0.42 -9.49
C THR A 74 7.89 -0.11 -8.61
N LEU A 75 8.83 -0.89 -9.18
CA LEU A 75 10.02 -1.36 -8.48
C LEU A 75 11.14 -0.32 -8.36
N ALA A 76 10.93 0.90 -8.89
CA ALA A 76 11.91 1.97 -8.91
C ALA A 76 13.32 1.51 -9.34
N VAL A 77 13.38 0.66 -10.37
CA VAL A 77 14.64 0.02 -10.81
C VAL A 77 15.67 1.07 -11.27
N GLU A 78 15.20 2.23 -11.72
CA GLU A 78 16.04 3.33 -12.22
C GLU A 78 16.71 4.16 -11.12
N GLN A 79 16.30 4.03 -9.85
CA GLN A 79 16.93 4.75 -8.75
C GLN A 79 18.24 4.07 -8.36
N THR A 80 19.38 4.77 -8.43
CA THR A 80 20.68 4.15 -8.09
C THR A 80 20.81 3.92 -6.59
N ASP A 81 20.16 4.77 -5.80
CA ASP A 81 20.19 4.74 -4.35
C ASP A 81 19.05 3.87 -3.77
N GLU A 82 19.39 3.01 -2.82
CA GLU A 82 18.43 2.08 -2.20
C GLU A 82 17.51 2.77 -1.20
N GLU A 83 17.99 3.83 -0.54
CA GLU A 83 17.23 4.62 0.43
C GLU A 83 16.16 5.45 -0.29
N ASP A 84 16.50 6.08 -1.42
CA ASP A 84 15.52 6.77 -2.26
C ASP A 84 14.42 5.82 -2.76
N ALA A 85 14.79 4.60 -3.17
CA ALA A 85 13.84 3.60 -3.64
C ALA A 85 12.89 3.12 -2.54
N LEU A 86 13.38 3.06 -1.30
CA LEU A 86 12.56 2.75 -0.12
C LEU A 86 11.67 3.92 0.29
N ASN A 87 12.16 5.15 0.17
CA ASN A 87 11.35 6.34 0.41
C ASN A 87 10.19 6.41 -0.58
N TYR A 88 10.43 6.09 -1.85
CA TYR A 88 9.40 5.93 -2.87
C TYR A 88 8.39 4.83 -2.50
N PHE A 89 8.88 3.66 -2.09
CA PHE A 89 8.02 2.57 -1.64
C PHE A 89 7.15 2.98 -0.44
N ASN A 90 7.74 3.60 0.57
CA ASN A 90 7.03 4.07 1.76
C ASN A 90 5.99 5.14 1.44
N ALA A 91 6.29 6.06 0.51
CA ALA A 91 5.32 7.04 0.04
C ALA A 91 4.13 6.35 -0.63
N LYS A 92 4.38 5.37 -1.51
CA LYS A 92 3.32 4.59 -2.19
C LYS A 92 2.55 3.68 -1.25
N PHE A 93 3.21 3.06 -0.29
CA PHE A 93 2.59 2.24 0.74
C PHE A 93 1.64 3.06 1.61
N ASN A 94 2.09 4.25 2.05
CA ASN A 94 1.25 5.17 2.81
C ASN A 94 0.10 5.75 1.97
N GLU A 95 0.34 6.07 0.69
CA GLU A 95 -0.72 6.50 -0.24
C GLU A 95 -1.78 5.41 -0.41
N ALA A 96 -1.37 4.17 -0.66
CA ALA A 96 -2.28 3.04 -0.81
C ALA A 96 -3.04 2.74 0.48
N TYR A 97 -2.39 2.87 1.64
CA TYR A 97 -3.04 2.67 2.93
C TYR A 97 -4.10 3.74 3.22
N ASN A 98 -3.78 5.01 3.00
CA ASN A 98 -4.72 6.13 3.17
C ASN A 98 -5.83 6.11 2.10
N GLY A 99 -5.49 5.75 0.87
CA GLY A 99 -6.43 5.59 -0.25
C GLY A 99 -7.37 4.39 -0.06
N ALA A 100 -6.88 3.27 0.48
CA ALA A 100 -7.73 2.14 0.82
C ALA A 100 -8.77 2.49 1.90
N TRP A 101 -8.46 3.43 2.80
CA TRP A 101 -9.43 3.97 3.75
C TRP A 101 -10.52 4.81 3.05
N THR A 102 -10.15 5.70 2.13
CA THR A 102 -11.12 6.51 1.38
C THR A 102 -11.98 5.67 0.43
N THR A 103 -11.40 4.68 -0.24
CA THR A 103 -12.14 3.72 -1.08
C THR A 103 -13.03 2.81 -0.25
N LYS A 104 -12.62 2.40 0.96
CA LYS A 104 -13.53 1.70 1.88
C LYS A 104 -14.70 2.57 2.27
N ILE A 105 -14.50 3.85 2.63
CA ILE A 105 -15.60 4.78 2.93
C ILE A 105 -16.52 4.98 1.70
N ASP A 106 -15.95 5.09 0.50
CA ASP A 106 -16.69 5.20 -0.75
C ASP A 106 -17.58 3.98 -0.98
N TRP A 107 -17.03 2.77 -0.80
CA TRP A 107 -17.77 1.50 -0.88
C TRP A 107 -18.82 1.38 0.24
N PHE A 108 -18.51 1.84 1.46
CA PHE A 108 -19.44 1.86 2.59
C PHE A 108 -20.58 2.87 2.40
N ALA A 109 -20.32 4.04 1.81
CA ALA A 109 -21.33 5.05 1.49
C ALA A 109 -22.25 4.58 0.37
N HIS A 110 -21.69 3.87 -0.63
CA HIS A 110 -22.47 3.18 -1.65
C HIS A 110 -23.37 2.07 -1.06
N TRP A 111 -22.92 1.36 -0.01
CA TRP A 111 -23.74 0.36 0.69
C TRP A 111 -24.82 0.98 1.60
N PHE A 112 -24.52 2.09 2.29
CA PHE A 112 -25.45 2.76 3.20
C PHE A 112 -26.52 3.59 2.48
N ARG A 113 -26.29 3.97 1.22
CA ARG A 113 -27.29 4.61 0.35
C ARG A 113 -28.14 3.57 -0.40
N ARG A 114 -28.63 2.55 0.31
CA ARG A 114 -29.66 1.63 -0.18
C ARG A 114 -30.69 1.35 0.92
#